data_AF-A0A2U1MLV4-F1
#
_entry.id   AF-A0A2U1MLV4-F1
#
_cell.length_a   1.000
_cell.length_b   1.000
_cell.length_c   1.000
_cell.angle_alpha   90.00
_cell.angle_beta   90.00
_cell.angle_gamma   90.00
#
_symmetry.space_group_name_H-M   'P 1'
#
loop_
_entity.id
_entity.type
_entity.pdbx_description
1 polymer ?
#
loop_
_entity_poly.entity_id
_entity_poly.type
_entity_poly.pdbx_seq_one_letter_code
_entity_poly.pdbx_strand_id
1 'polypeptide(L)'
;MLKLHIVEVSEEQEPPLLDEVEEVEEEKPVEIEAIQEDNGGSNSNSENDQKTEKEDDTNEKPASSEDPELKEVEMDDWLFEFAQLFRTHVGIDPDAHIDLHELGMEMCSEALEETVTSEEAQVLFDKAASKFQEVAALAFFNWGNVHMCAARKRIPIDDSGDKEMVATRLQAAYDWVKEKYTLAKEKYEEALSIKPDFYEGLLALGQQQFEMAKLYWSFVVAKKDDLSKWDPTETINLFDSAEEKMKSATEMWEKLEEQRAKEAKDPNVSKKEELLKKKSKTSTEVSGEEAAEQAAVMRSQIHLFWGNMLFERSQVECKLGLTGWKKNLDTAVERFKLAGASEVDISTVLKNHCSNAETVENMEKKVEDPSPAAISKGDDGDQS
;
A
#
# COMPACT_ATOMS: atom_id res chain seq x y z
N MET A 1 -25.90 2.70 9.60
CA MET A 1 -25.49 1.83 10.75
C MET A 1 -25.36 0.39 10.27
N LEU A 2 -24.14 -0.07 10.01
CA LEU A 2 -23.87 -1.50 9.77
C LEU A 2 -23.51 -2.14 11.11
N LYS A 3 -24.34 -3.07 11.59
CA LYS A 3 -24.04 -3.91 12.77
C LYS A 3 -23.39 -5.20 12.29
N LEU A 4 -22.10 -5.38 12.57
CA LEU A 4 -21.39 -6.63 12.35
C LEU A 4 -21.98 -7.70 13.29
N HIS A 5 -22.61 -8.73 12.72
CA HIS A 5 -23.03 -9.92 13.46
C HIS A 5 -21.96 -10.98 13.24
N ILE A 6 -21.25 -11.34 14.32
CA ILE A 6 -20.36 -12.50 14.32
C ILE A 6 -21.27 -13.72 14.51
N VAL A 7 -21.34 -14.57 13.49
CA VAL A 7 -22.01 -15.87 13.56
C VAL A 7 -20.94 -16.90 13.88
N GLU A 8 -21.12 -17.63 14.97
CA GLU A 8 -20.28 -18.79 15.32
C GLU A 8 -20.53 -19.91 14.29
N VAL A 9 -19.48 -20.32 13.60
CA VAL A 9 -19.52 -21.37 12.57
C VAL A 9 -19.18 -22.70 13.25
N SER A 10 -20.02 -23.71 13.07
CA SER A 10 -19.78 -25.08 13.57
C SER A 10 -18.69 -25.77 12.75
N GLU A 11 -17.91 -26.66 13.38
CA GLU A 11 -16.73 -27.37 12.81
C GLU A 11 -16.99 -28.05 11.45
N GLU A 12 -18.24 -28.35 11.12
CA GLU A 12 -18.67 -28.97 9.85
C GLU A 12 -18.65 -28.02 8.64
N GLN A 13 -18.48 -26.70 8.85
CA GLN A 13 -18.46 -25.68 7.80
C GLN A 13 -17.07 -25.06 7.58
N GLU A 14 -16.02 -25.54 8.26
CA GLU A 14 -14.65 -25.16 7.96
C GLU A 14 -14.14 -25.87 6.68
N PRO A 15 -13.44 -25.16 5.78
CA PRO A 15 -12.82 -25.80 4.63
C PRO A 15 -11.75 -26.79 5.12
N PRO A 16 -11.68 -28.01 4.52
CA PRO A 16 -10.78 -29.05 5.01
C PRO A 16 -9.32 -28.59 4.88
N LEU A 17 -8.57 -28.73 5.98
CA LEU A 17 -7.12 -28.55 6.00
C LEU A 17 -6.47 -29.69 5.21
N LEU A 18 -5.75 -29.33 4.15
CA LEU A 18 -4.95 -30.25 3.36
C LEU A 18 -3.67 -30.57 4.13
N ASP A 19 -3.68 -31.68 4.86
CA ASP A 19 -2.47 -32.34 5.34
C ASP A 19 -2.11 -33.52 4.42
N GLU A 20 -0.80 -33.62 4.16
CA GLU A 20 -0.02 -34.74 3.60
C GLU A 20 0.39 -34.71 2.10
N VAL A 21 1.59 -34.15 1.90
CA VAL A 21 2.75 -34.65 1.12
C VAL A 21 2.54 -35.15 -0.32
N GLU A 22 3.02 -34.36 -1.29
CA GLU A 22 3.78 -34.90 -2.43
C GLU A 22 5.17 -34.25 -2.40
N GLU A 23 6.20 -35.10 -2.23
CA GLU A 23 7.61 -34.76 -2.35
C GLU A 23 7.89 -34.25 -3.77
N VAL A 24 8.50 -33.07 -3.89
CA VAL A 24 9.20 -32.67 -5.12
C VAL A 24 10.63 -32.29 -4.72
N GLU A 25 11.56 -32.97 -5.36
CA GLU A 25 12.99 -33.06 -5.06
C GLU A 25 13.70 -31.69 -4.97
N GLU A 26 14.61 -31.59 -4.00
CA GLU A 26 15.62 -30.53 -3.90
C GLU A 26 16.63 -30.65 -5.05
N GLU A 27 16.64 -29.72 -6.01
CA GLU A 27 17.81 -29.50 -6.86
C GLU A 27 18.80 -28.51 -6.22
N LYS A 28 20.04 -28.97 -6.05
CA LYS A 28 21.17 -28.24 -5.47
C LYS A 28 21.70 -27.12 -6.40
N PRO A 29 22.30 -26.06 -5.84
CA PRO A 29 22.91 -24.99 -6.64
C PRO A 29 24.28 -25.40 -7.19
N VAL A 30 24.55 -25.04 -8.44
CA VAL A 30 25.89 -25.12 -9.05
C VAL A 30 26.56 -23.75 -8.94
N GLU A 31 27.70 -23.71 -8.26
CA GLU A 31 28.63 -22.59 -8.16
C GLU A 31 29.33 -22.30 -9.49
N ILE A 32 29.55 -21.02 -9.81
CA ILE A 32 30.60 -20.62 -10.76
C ILE A 32 31.37 -19.44 -10.14
N GLU A 33 32.63 -19.70 -9.78
CA GLU A 33 33.63 -18.67 -9.47
C GLU A 33 34.23 -18.04 -10.76
N ALA A 34 34.74 -16.83 -10.55
CA ALA A 34 35.09 -15.75 -11.47
C ALA A 34 36.21 -16.04 -12.52
N ILE A 35 36.30 -15.15 -13.53
CA ILE A 35 37.41 -14.18 -13.71
C ILE A 35 37.07 -13.15 -14.82
N GLN A 36 37.54 -11.92 -14.58
CA GLN A 36 37.42 -10.66 -15.33
C GLN A 36 38.28 -10.56 -16.61
N GLU A 37 38.10 -9.41 -17.29
CA GLU A 37 38.91 -8.70 -18.32
C GLU A 37 38.30 -8.76 -19.73
N ASP A 38 38.14 -7.69 -20.52
CA ASP A 38 38.35 -6.24 -20.41
C ASP A 38 37.59 -5.58 -21.60
N ASN A 39 37.26 -4.30 -21.43
CA ASN A 39 36.78 -3.26 -22.35
C ASN A 39 36.43 -3.55 -23.83
N GLY A 40 35.26 -3.03 -24.22
CA GLY A 40 35.21 -1.97 -25.24
C GLY A 40 34.42 -2.25 -26.53
N GLY A 41 33.29 -1.55 -26.69
CA GLY A 41 32.95 -0.91 -27.97
C GLY A 41 31.91 -1.57 -28.88
N SER A 42 30.73 -0.93 -28.89
CA SER A 42 29.91 -0.59 -30.06
C SER A 42 29.05 -1.64 -30.79
N ASN A 43 27.78 -1.21 -30.89
CA ASN A 43 26.80 -1.40 -31.96
C ASN A 43 26.22 -2.79 -32.27
N SER A 44 24.96 -2.87 -31.88
CA SER A 44 23.85 -3.64 -32.42
C SER A 44 23.93 -4.00 -33.90
N ASN A 45 23.70 -5.28 -34.19
CA ASN A 45 22.86 -5.68 -35.31
C ASN A 45 22.13 -7.01 -35.01
N SER A 46 20.83 -6.99 -35.30
CA SER A 46 19.91 -8.07 -35.72
C SER A 46 19.92 -9.47 -35.07
N GLU A 47 18.74 -9.95 -34.63
CA GLU A 47 18.03 -11.10 -35.25
C GLU A 47 16.73 -11.50 -34.47
N ASN A 48 15.63 -11.58 -35.23
CA ASN A 48 14.52 -12.57 -35.26
C ASN A 48 14.22 -13.48 -34.04
N ASP A 49 12.94 -13.66 -33.65
CA ASP A 49 11.98 -14.60 -34.28
C ASP A 49 10.72 -14.92 -33.41
N GLN A 50 9.60 -15.14 -34.12
CA GLN A 50 8.45 -16.04 -33.85
C GLN A 50 7.47 -15.80 -32.66
N LYS A 51 6.15 -15.75 -32.95
CA LYS A 51 5.27 -16.95 -33.04
C LYS A 51 3.79 -16.59 -32.75
N THR A 52 2.89 -16.99 -33.63
CA THR A 52 1.48 -17.27 -33.23
C THR A 52 0.91 -18.39 -34.09
N GLU A 53 0.37 -19.41 -33.43
CA GLU A 53 -0.34 -20.57 -34.00
C GLU A 53 -1.81 -20.59 -33.55
N LYS A 54 -2.72 -20.82 -34.53
CA LYS A 54 -3.88 -21.76 -34.55
C LYS A 54 -5.08 -21.53 -33.61
N GLU A 55 -6.34 -21.87 -33.90
CA GLU A 55 -7.13 -22.57 -34.95
C GLU A 55 -8.61 -22.09 -34.72
N ASP A 56 -9.58 -22.11 -35.67
CA ASP A 56 -10.36 -23.29 -36.07
C ASP A 56 -11.42 -22.97 -37.17
N ASP A 57 -11.71 -24.01 -37.96
CA ASP A 57 -13.02 -24.48 -38.44
C ASP A 57 -13.51 -24.41 -39.93
N THR A 58 -13.83 -25.62 -40.41
CA THR A 58 -14.74 -26.08 -41.50
C THR A 58 -14.42 -25.97 -43.01
N ASN A 59 -13.85 -27.07 -43.54
CA ASN A 59 -14.44 -28.05 -44.49
C ASN A 59 -15.21 -27.56 -45.76
N GLU A 60 -14.63 -27.77 -46.96
CA GLU A 60 -15.14 -28.70 -48.00
C GLU A 60 -14.19 -28.76 -49.21
N LYS A 61 -13.86 -29.98 -49.66
CA LYS A 61 -13.01 -30.33 -50.82
C LYS A 61 -13.92 -30.62 -52.05
N PRO A 62 -13.44 -30.53 -53.31
CA PRO A 62 -12.83 -31.72 -53.94
C PRO A 62 -11.55 -31.37 -54.73
N ALA A 63 -10.44 -32.12 -54.61
CA ALA A 63 -10.03 -33.24 -55.48
C ALA A 63 -9.95 -32.82 -56.96
N SER A 64 -8.86 -32.91 -57.71
CA SER A 64 -7.65 -33.77 -57.80
C SER A 64 -6.64 -32.98 -58.66
N SER A 65 -5.32 -33.12 -58.62
CA SER A 65 -4.52 -34.30 -58.97
C SER A 65 -3.04 -33.91 -58.91
N GLU A 66 -2.19 -34.88 -58.59
CA GLU A 66 -0.71 -34.83 -58.45
C GLU A 66 0.02 -34.33 -59.72
N ASP A 67 1.06 -33.50 -59.59
CA ASP A 67 2.50 -33.78 -59.88
C ASP A 67 2.99 -32.88 -61.06
N PRO A 68 4.28 -32.71 -61.44
CA PRO A 68 5.59 -32.73 -60.75
C PRO A 68 6.40 -31.42 -61.00
N GLU A 69 7.59 -31.26 -60.39
CA GLU A 69 8.66 -30.32 -60.80
C GLU A 69 8.26 -28.86 -61.13
N LEU A 70 8.49 -27.93 -60.18
CA LEU A 70 8.69 -26.52 -60.53
C LEU A 70 10.03 -26.39 -61.29
N LYS A 71 10.03 -26.78 -62.56
CA LYS A 71 10.99 -26.27 -63.53
C LYS A 71 10.79 -24.76 -63.57
N GLU A 72 11.83 -24.02 -63.25
CA GLU A 72 11.91 -22.61 -63.63
C GLU A 72 11.82 -22.61 -65.16
N VAL A 73 10.62 -22.30 -65.68
CA VAL A 73 10.37 -22.23 -67.11
C VAL A 73 11.08 -20.98 -67.57
N GLU A 74 12.24 -21.15 -68.19
CA GLU A 74 12.95 -20.09 -68.90
C GLU A 74 11.98 -19.55 -69.96
N MET A 75 11.39 -18.38 -69.69
CA MET A 75 10.50 -17.72 -70.63
C MET A 75 11.34 -17.27 -71.82
N ASP A 76 11.02 -17.77 -73.01
CA ASP A 76 11.66 -17.31 -74.26
C ASP A 76 11.62 -15.77 -74.36
N ASP A 77 12.76 -15.15 -74.70
CA ASP A 77 12.88 -13.68 -74.80
C ASP A 77 11.81 -13.05 -75.71
N TRP A 78 11.45 -13.73 -76.81
CA TRP A 78 10.41 -13.25 -77.71
C TRP A 78 9.01 -13.28 -77.06
N LEU A 79 8.75 -14.24 -76.16
CA LEU A 79 7.48 -14.36 -75.44
C LEU A 79 7.38 -13.27 -74.37
N PHE A 80 8.50 -12.91 -73.76
CA PHE A 80 8.61 -11.76 -72.86
C PHE A 80 8.40 -10.43 -73.60
N GLU A 81 9.06 -10.23 -74.74
CA GLU A 81 8.86 -9.06 -75.60
C GLU A 81 7.41 -8.97 -76.12
N PHE A 82 6.82 -10.10 -76.51
CA PHE A 82 5.42 -10.18 -76.92
C PHE A 82 4.47 -9.83 -75.78
N ALA A 83 4.71 -10.35 -74.57
CA ALA A 83 3.91 -10.01 -73.39
C ALA A 83 4.03 -8.52 -73.04
N GLN A 84 5.21 -7.91 -73.15
CA GLN A 84 5.39 -6.47 -72.95
C GLN A 84 4.68 -5.63 -74.02
N LEU A 85 4.79 -6.00 -75.30
CA LEU A 85 4.06 -5.36 -76.40
C LEU A 85 2.54 -5.49 -76.22
N PHE A 86 2.06 -6.66 -75.79
CA PHE A 86 0.66 -6.90 -75.52
C PHE A 86 0.16 -6.08 -74.33
N ARG A 87 0.91 -6.01 -73.22
CA ARG A 87 0.60 -5.13 -72.07
C ARG A 87 0.53 -3.66 -72.52
N THR A 88 1.51 -3.21 -73.29
CA THR A 88 1.58 -1.83 -73.81
C THR A 88 0.43 -1.51 -74.77
N HIS A 89 0.03 -2.47 -75.62
CA HIS A 89 -1.03 -2.27 -76.62
C HIS A 89 -2.43 -2.37 -76.04
N VAL A 90 -2.65 -3.27 -75.07
CA VAL A 90 -3.95 -3.47 -74.40
C VAL A 90 -4.12 -2.52 -73.21
N GLY A 91 -3.03 -1.86 -72.77
CA GLY A 91 -3.03 -0.90 -71.67
C GLY A 91 -3.29 -1.55 -70.31
N ILE A 92 -3.07 -2.86 -70.19
CA ILE A 92 -3.26 -3.60 -68.94
C ILE A 92 -1.92 -3.62 -68.22
N ASP A 93 -1.85 -2.86 -67.13
CA ASP A 93 -0.76 -2.90 -66.18
C ASP A 93 -1.12 -3.87 -65.03
N PRO A 94 -0.53 -5.08 -64.99
CA PRO A 94 -0.79 -6.05 -63.93
C PRO A 94 -0.20 -5.63 -62.58
N ASP A 95 0.77 -4.73 -62.55
CA ASP A 95 1.47 -4.30 -61.34
C ASP A 95 0.80 -3.08 -60.70
N ALA A 96 0.00 -2.32 -61.46
CA ALA A 96 -0.79 -1.19 -60.95
C ALA A 96 -1.72 -1.54 -59.76
N HIS A 97 -2.18 -2.80 -59.64
CA HIS A 97 -2.98 -3.23 -58.48
C HIS A 97 -2.11 -3.45 -57.23
N ILE A 98 -0.84 -3.84 -57.38
CA ILE A 98 0.12 -3.96 -56.27
C ILE A 98 0.46 -2.56 -55.76
N ASP A 99 0.66 -1.59 -56.66
CA ASP A 99 0.89 -0.18 -56.31
C ASP A 99 -0.31 0.44 -55.58
N LEU A 100 -1.54 0.19 -56.05
CA LEU A 100 -2.75 0.70 -55.40
C LEU A 100 -2.99 0.05 -54.03
N HIS A 101 -2.65 -1.23 -53.88
CA HIS A 101 -2.73 -1.92 -52.60
C HIS A 101 -1.69 -1.37 -51.61
N GLU A 102 -0.43 -1.20 -52.03
CA GLU A 102 0.63 -0.62 -51.20
C GLU A 102 0.27 0.81 -50.76
N LEU A 103 -0.16 1.66 -51.70
CA LEU A 103 -0.64 3.00 -51.40
C LEU A 103 -1.86 2.99 -50.45
N GLY A 104 -2.80 2.08 -50.68
CA GLY A 104 -3.96 1.91 -49.80
C GLY A 104 -3.58 1.48 -48.38
N MET A 105 -2.58 0.60 -48.24
CA MET A 105 -2.04 0.16 -46.96
C MET A 105 -1.25 1.27 -46.26
N GLU A 106 -0.48 2.07 -46.99
CA GLU A 106 0.21 3.25 -46.47
C GLU A 106 -0.79 4.27 -45.91
N MET A 107 -1.84 4.63 -46.66
CA MET A 107 -2.89 5.54 -46.19
C MET A 107 -3.64 4.99 -44.97
N CYS A 108 -3.90 3.67 -44.92
CA CYS A 108 -4.49 3.04 -43.73
C CYS A 108 -3.55 3.11 -42.51
N SER A 109 -2.25 2.91 -42.72
CA SER A 109 -1.24 2.99 -41.67
C SER A 109 -1.09 4.42 -41.15
N GLU A 110 -1.06 5.41 -42.04
CA GLU A 110 -1.03 6.84 -41.71
C GLU A 110 -2.28 7.25 -40.92
N ALA A 111 -3.48 6.83 -41.34
CA ALA A 111 -4.72 7.12 -40.62
C ALA A 111 -4.76 6.47 -39.22
N LEU A 112 -4.23 5.24 -39.07
CA LEU A 112 -4.11 4.57 -37.77
C LEU A 112 -3.08 5.26 -36.87
N GLU A 113 -1.94 5.66 -37.43
CA GLU A 113 -0.89 6.39 -36.71
C GLU A 113 -1.41 7.75 -36.25
N GLU A 114 -2.09 8.52 -37.12
CA GLU A 114 -2.76 9.78 -36.74
C GLU A 114 -3.78 9.57 -35.63
N THR A 115 -4.55 8.47 -35.68
CA THR A 115 -5.52 8.15 -34.63
C THR A 115 -4.84 7.84 -33.30
N VAL A 116 -3.75 7.06 -33.28
CA VAL A 116 -3.03 6.68 -32.05
C VAL A 116 -2.17 7.82 -31.51
N THR A 117 -1.67 8.70 -32.38
CA THR A 117 -0.87 9.88 -32.01
C THR A 117 -1.70 11.13 -31.73
N SER A 118 -3.02 11.09 -32.00
CA SER A 118 -3.95 12.18 -31.68
C SER A 118 -3.92 12.58 -30.20
N GLU A 119 -4.19 13.86 -29.91
CA GLU A 119 -4.24 14.38 -28.55
C GLU A 119 -5.27 13.62 -27.69
N GLU A 120 -6.41 13.24 -28.27
CA GLU A 120 -7.43 12.46 -27.57
C GLU A 120 -6.94 11.05 -27.17
N ALA A 121 -6.13 10.40 -28.01
CA ALA A 121 -5.54 9.09 -27.70
C ALA A 121 -4.45 9.20 -26.63
N GLN A 122 -3.59 10.24 -26.69
CA GLN A 122 -2.58 10.50 -25.67
C GLN A 122 -3.20 10.70 -24.27
N VAL A 123 -4.33 11.43 -24.17
CA VAL A 123 -5.07 11.58 -22.90
C VAL A 123 -5.56 10.23 -22.34
N LEU A 124 -5.89 9.26 -23.20
CA LEU A 124 -6.27 7.91 -22.76
C LEU A 124 -5.06 7.12 -22.27
N PHE A 125 -3.91 7.22 -22.95
CA PHE A 125 -2.67 6.59 -22.51
C PHE A 125 -2.19 7.16 -21.16
N ASP A 126 -2.26 8.48 -20.95
CA ASP A 126 -1.93 9.10 -19.67
C ASP A 126 -2.84 8.61 -18.54
N LYS A 127 -4.14 8.46 -18.81
CA LYS A 127 -5.10 7.87 -17.84
C LYS A 127 -4.77 6.42 -17.54
N ALA A 128 -4.42 5.63 -18.55
CA ALA A 128 -4.02 4.24 -18.37
C ALA A 128 -2.74 4.15 -17.54
N ALA A 129 -1.72 4.93 -17.86
CA ALA A 129 -0.47 5.01 -17.10
C ALA A 129 -0.72 5.41 -15.65
N SER A 130 -1.56 6.42 -15.40
CA SER A 130 -1.98 6.84 -14.06
C SER A 130 -2.67 5.71 -13.29
N LYS A 131 -3.52 4.91 -13.94
CA LYS A 131 -4.19 3.76 -13.32
C LYS A 131 -3.21 2.62 -13.02
N PHE A 132 -2.26 2.34 -13.88
CA PHE A 132 -1.22 1.35 -13.59
C PHE A 132 -0.28 1.79 -12.46
N GLN A 133 0.06 3.08 -12.39
CA GLN A 133 0.78 3.66 -11.24
C GLN A 133 0.01 3.47 -9.93
N GLU A 134 -1.31 3.69 -9.93
CA GLU A 134 -2.18 3.46 -8.77
C GLU A 134 -2.14 1.99 -8.33
N VAL A 135 -2.26 1.05 -9.27
CA VAL A 135 -2.17 -0.40 -8.98
C VAL A 135 -0.79 -0.77 -8.42
N ALA A 136 0.29 -0.25 -9.00
CA ALA A 136 1.65 -0.52 -8.54
C ALA A 136 1.89 0.03 -7.12
N ALA A 137 1.48 1.27 -6.84
CA ALA A 137 1.57 1.86 -5.49
C ALA A 137 0.76 1.05 -4.46
N LEU A 138 -0.45 0.61 -4.82
CA LEU A 138 -1.28 -0.25 -3.97
C LEU A 138 -0.65 -1.61 -3.70
N ALA A 139 0.06 -2.21 -4.65
CA ALA A 139 0.76 -3.47 -4.46
C ALA A 139 1.85 -3.35 -3.39
N PHE A 140 2.70 -2.31 -3.47
CA PHE A 140 3.74 -2.05 -2.47
C PHE A 140 3.15 -1.67 -1.12
N PHE A 141 2.10 -0.85 -1.08
CA PHE A 141 1.37 -0.54 0.14
C PHE A 141 0.83 -1.79 0.84
N ASN A 142 0.17 -2.67 0.11
CA ASN A 142 -0.36 -3.91 0.67
C ASN A 142 0.76 -4.85 1.13
N TRP A 143 1.89 -4.89 0.42
CA TRP A 143 3.07 -5.63 0.87
C TRP A 143 3.64 -5.07 2.19
N GLY A 144 3.73 -3.75 2.33
CA GLY A 144 4.09 -3.10 3.60
C GLY A 144 3.13 -3.49 4.74
N ASN A 145 1.82 -3.55 4.47
CA ASN A 145 0.82 -3.99 5.44
C ASN A 145 1.02 -5.45 5.88
N VAL A 146 1.46 -6.34 4.98
CA VAL A 146 1.82 -7.73 5.34
C VAL A 146 2.94 -7.73 6.38
N HIS A 147 3.97 -6.90 6.20
CA HIS A 147 5.05 -6.78 7.18
C HIS A 147 4.58 -6.20 8.53
N MET A 148 3.72 -5.18 8.51
CA MET A 148 3.09 -4.65 9.74
C MET A 148 2.27 -5.72 10.48
N CYS A 149 1.52 -6.54 9.76
CA CYS A 149 0.76 -7.66 10.32
C CYS A 149 1.68 -8.76 10.89
N ALA A 150 2.78 -9.07 10.20
CA ALA A 150 3.77 -10.04 10.68
C ALA A 150 4.45 -9.61 11.99
N ALA A 151 4.70 -8.31 12.16
CA ALA A 151 5.19 -7.74 13.41
C ALA A 151 4.23 -7.98 14.60
N ARG A 152 2.92 -7.82 14.39
CA ARG A 152 1.89 -7.98 15.44
C ARG A 152 1.73 -9.41 15.95
N LYS A 153 2.03 -10.42 15.13
CA LYS A 153 1.83 -11.84 15.48
C LYS A 153 2.83 -12.38 16.52
N ARG A 154 3.93 -11.69 16.84
CA ARG A 154 5.00 -12.22 17.70
C ARG A 154 4.90 -11.82 19.18
N ILE A 155 3.70 -11.69 19.75
CA ILE A 155 3.55 -11.37 21.17
C ILE A 155 2.87 -12.54 21.89
N PRO A 156 3.67 -13.50 22.38
CA PRO A 156 3.60 -13.83 23.80
C PRO A 156 5.00 -14.03 24.40
N ILE A 157 5.41 -13.12 25.28
CA ILE A 157 6.53 -13.37 26.20
C ILE A 157 5.88 -13.92 27.48
N ASP A 158 5.98 -15.23 27.66
CA ASP A 158 5.68 -15.87 28.94
C ASP A 158 6.81 -15.53 29.93
N ASP A 159 6.45 -14.81 31.01
CA ASP A 159 7.35 -14.36 32.08
C ASP A 159 7.68 -15.47 33.09
N SER A 160 7.24 -16.72 32.84
CA SER A 160 7.47 -17.87 33.74
C SER A 160 8.89 -18.48 33.68
N GLY A 161 9.80 -17.93 32.86
CA GLY A 161 11.14 -18.45 32.61
C GLY A 161 12.27 -17.83 33.43
N ASP A 162 13.47 -18.41 33.33
CA ASP A 162 14.69 -17.85 33.91
C ASP A 162 15.02 -16.46 33.30
N LYS A 163 15.59 -15.54 34.10
CA LYS A 163 15.78 -14.12 33.73
C LYS A 163 16.58 -13.94 32.45
N GLU A 164 17.62 -14.74 32.25
CA GLU A 164 18.47 -14.69 31.06
C GLU A 164 17.75 -15.19 29.80
N MET A 165 16.91 -16.23 29.95
CA MET A 165 16.08 -16.76 28.88
C MET A 165 15.00 -15.74 28.46
N VAL A 166 14.38 -15.07 29.42
CA VAL A 166 13.40 -14.00 29.17
C VAL A 166 14.07 -12.82 28.45
N ALA A 167 15.26 -12.39 28.89
CA ALA A 167 16.00 -11.30 28.24
C ALA A 167 16.38 -11.63 26.79
N THR A 168 16.85 -12.86 26.52
CA THR A 168 17.20 -13.32 25.16
C THR A 168 15.96 -13.36 24.25
N ARG A 169 14.82 -13.86 24.77
CA ARG A 169 13.55 -13.87 24.04
C ARG A 169 13.04 -12.46 23.74
N LEU A 170 13.15 -11.55 24.71
CA LEU A 170 12.77 -10.14 24.55
C LEU A 170 13.61 -9.46 23.45
N GLN A 171 14.93 -9.66 23.45
CA GLN A 171 15.83 -9.14 22.42
C GLN A 171 15.47 -9.69 21.03
N ALA A 172 15.30 -11.01 20.91
CA ALA A 172 14.94 -11.64 19.64
C ALA A 172 13.56 -11.20 19.11
N ALA A 173 12.60 -10.94 20.01
CA ALA A 173 11.30 -10.40 19.65
C ALA A 173 11.42 -8.95 19.15
N TYR A 174 12.19 -8.12 19.86
CA TYR A 174 12.46 -6.74 19.47
C TYR A 174 13.12 -6.64 18.09
N ASP A 175 14.20 -7.40 17.86
CA ASP A 175 14.94 -7.35 16.60
C ASP A 175 14.06 -7.77 15.42
N TRP A 176 13.21 -8.78 15.62
CA TRP A 176 12.24 -9.20 14.61
C TRP A 176 11.19 -8.14 14.29
N VAL A 177 10.54 -7.56 15.31
CA VAL A 177 9.52 -6.53 15.08
C VAL A 177 10.16 -5.31 14.42
N LYS A 178 11.37 -4.92 14.84
CA LYS A 178 12.15 -3.86 14.22
C LYS A 178 12.43 -4.16 12.75
N GLU A 179 12.89 -5.36 12.41
CA GLU A 179 13.12 -5.79 11.02
C GLU A 179 11.83 -5.67 10.20
N LYS A 180 10.70 -6.18 10.70
CA LYS A 180 9.42 -6.11 9.96
C LYS A 180 8.93 -4.68 9.78
N TYR A 181 9.10 -3.80 10.76
CA TYR A 181 8.79 -2.37 10.60
C TYR A 181 9.71 -1.68 9.59
N THR A 182 11.00 -2.03 9.54
CA THR A 182 11.92 -1.52 8.51
C THR A 182 11.49 -1.96 7.11
N LEU A 183 11.15 -3.23 6.91
CA LEU A 183 10.65 -3.72 5.62
C LEU A 183 9.33 -3.06 5.22
N ALA A 184 8.41 -2.84 6.19
CA ALA A 184 7.18 -2.11 5.94
C ALA A 184 7.47 -0.68 5.46
N LYS A 185 8.40 0.01 6.12
CA LYS A 185 8.84 1.38 5.77
C LYS A 185 9.31 1.45 4.32
N GLU A 186 10.22 0.56 3.93
CA GLU A 186 10.78 0.50 2.57
C GLU A 186 9.67 0.35 1.53
N LYS A 187 8.70 -0.54 1.78
CA LYS A 187 7.58 -0.76 0.85
C LYS A 187 6.64 0.44 0.76
N TYR A 188 6.39 1.14 1.86
CA TYR A 188 5.62 2.39 1.80
C TYR A 188 6.37 3.52 1.07
N GLU A 189 7.70 3.61 1.22
CA GLU A 189 8.53 4.57 0.48
C GLU A 189 8.58 4.25 -1.02
N GLU A 190 8.63 2.98 -1.41
CA GLU A 190 8.49 2.53 -2.81
C GLU A 190 7.11 2.93 -3.39
N ALA A 191 6.02 2.71 -2.64
CA ALA A 191 4.68 3.12 -3.05
C ALA A 191 4.59 4.64 -3.31
N LEU A 192 5.16 5.45 -2.41
CA LEU A 192 5.16 6.91 -2.53
C LEU A 192 6.08 7.42 -3.64
N SER A 193 7.13 6.68 -3.97
CA SER A 193 8.02 7.02 -5.10
C SER A 193 7.32 6.80 -6.44
N ILE A 194 6.44 5.80 -6.53
CA ILE A 194 5.62 5.54 -7.73
C ILE A 194 4.45 6.53 -7.82
N LYS A 195 3.79 6.79 -6.70
CA LYS A 195 2.64 7.70 -6.62
C LYS A 195 2.80 8.67 -5.43
N PRO A 196 3.37 9.88 -5.66
CA PRO A 196 3.55 10.87 -4.59
C PRO A 196 2.24 11.43 -4.02
N ASP A 197 1.15 11.43 -4.82
CA ASP A 197 -0.20 11.86 -4.43
C ASP A 197 -1.03 10.69 -3.85
N PHE A 198 -0.43 9.92 -2.95
CA PHE A 198 -1.05 8.74 -2.33
C PHE A 198 -1.13 8.89 -0.81
N TYR A 199 -2.26 9.43 -0.33
CA TYR A 199 -2.42 9.78 1.09
C TYR A 199 -2.43 8.54 1.99
N GLU A 200 -2.96 7.40 1.54
CA GLU A 200 -2.92 6.14 2.29
C GLU A 200 -1.48 5.67 2.53
N GLY A 201 -0.59 5.84 1.55
CA GLY A 201 0.84 5.55 1.68
C GLY A 201 1.51 6.42 2.75
N LEU A 202 1.19 7.72 2.79
CA LEU A 202 1.68 8.63 3.83
C LEU A 202 1.14 8.26 5.22
N LEU A 203 -0.16 7.93 5.32
CA LEU A 203 -0.77 7.48 6.59
C LEU A 203 -0.09 6.21 7.09
N ALA A 204 0.15 5.23 6.22
CA ALA A 204 0.79 3.98 6.59
C ALA A 204 2.25 4.15 6.99
N LEU A 205 3.00 5.01 6.29
CA LEU A 205 4.38 5.33 6.67
C LEU A 205 4.42 6.07 8.02
N GLY A 206 3.50 7.00 8.27
CA GLY A 206 3.35 7.64 9.58
C GLY A 206 3.02 6.62 10.69
N GLN A 207 2.10 5.70 10.42
CA GLN A 207 1.76 4.61 11.34
C GLN A 207 2.93 3.67 11.63
N GLN A 208 3.71 3.32 10.61
CA GLN A 208 4.92 2.52 10.77
C GLN A 208 5.92 3.21 11.71
N GLN A 209 6.20 4.50 11.49
CA GLN A 209 7.14 5.26 12.31
C GLN A 209 6.65 5.42 13.76
N PHE A 210 5.35 5.65 13.94
CA PHE A 210 4.72 5.68 15.25
C PHE A 210 4.88 4.35 16.01
N GLU A 211 4.61 3.22 15.36
CA GLU A 211 4.76 1.91 15.99
C GLU A 211 6.23 1.56 16.24
N MET A 212 7.17 2.00 15.39
CA MET A 212 8.61 1.88 15.65
C MET A 212 9.04 2.68 16.88
N ALA A 213 8.54 3.91 17.05
CA ALA A 213 8.80 4.71 18.24
C ALA A 213 8.30 4.00 19.51
N LYS A 214 7.09 3.44 19.46
CA LYS A 214 6.53 2.62 20.56
C LYS A 214 7.35 1.37 20.83
N LEU A 215 7.86 0.70 19.80
CA LEU A 215 8.75 -0.46 19.96
C LEU A 215 10.01 -0.06 20.73
N TYR A 216 10.68 1.03 20.31
CA TYR A 216 11.89 1.52 20.99
C TYR A 216 11.63 1.87 22.45
N TRP A 217 10.55 2.60 22.71
CA TRP A 217 10.13 2.95 24.07
C TRP A 217 9.83 1.71 24.92
N SER A 218 8.97 0.82 24.42
CA SER A 218 8.54 -0.38 25.17
C SER A 218 9.71 -1.33 25.47
N PHE A 219 10.66 -1.46 24.54
CA PHE A 219 11.85 -2.29 24.73
C PHE A 219 12.74 -1.77 25.87
N VAL A 220 12.97 -0.46 25.93
CA VAL A 220 13.76 0.17 27.00
C VAL A 220 13.09 -0.01 28.36
N VAL A 221 11.77 0.20 28.42
CA VAL A 221 10.98 -0.03 29.64
C VAL A 221 11.04 -1.48 30.08
N ALA A 222 10.88 -2.43 29.15
CA ALA A 222 10.88 -3.87 29.44
C ALA A 222 12.24 -4.38 29.92
N LYS A 223 13.34 -3.85 29.37
CA LYS A 223 14.70 -4.19 29.78
C LYS A 223 15.05 -3.66 31.18
N LYS A 224 14.23 -2.77 31.75
CA LYS A 224 14.46 -2.07 33.03
C LYS A 224 15.79 -1.31 33.02
N ASP A 225 16.18 -0.81 31.86
CA ASP A 225 17.37 0.01 31.73
C ASP A 225 17.17 1.35 32.48
N ASP A 226 18.27 1.91 32.97
CA ASP A 226 18.28 3.24 33.57
C ASP A 226 17.96 4.30 32.51
N LEU A 227 16.74 4.82 32.56
CA LEU A 227 16.23 5.82 31.61
C LEU A 227 17.11 7.07 31.53
N SER A 228 17.87 7.40 32.59
CA SER A 228 18.79 8.54 32.58
C SER A 228 20.00 8.37 31.64
N LYS A 229 20.27 7.12 31.23
CA LYS A 229 21.37 6.77 30.32
C LYS A 229 20.89 6.46 28.91
N TRP A 230 19.58 6.38 28.70
CA TRP A 230 19.00 6.14 27.39
C TRP A 230 18.89 7.45 26.61
N ASP A 231 19.27 7.43 25.33
CA ASP A 231 19.08 8.56 24.42
C ASP A 231 17.71 8.45 23.74
N PRO A 232 16.74 9.33 24.06
CA PRO A 232 15.42 9.29 23.46
C PRO A 232 15.37 9.92 22.05
N THR A 233 16.45 10.53 21.56
CA THR A 233 16.46 11.34 20.34
C THR A 233 15.83 10.63 19.14
N GLU A 234 16.22 9.39 18.87
CA GLU A 234 15.67 8.63 17.74
C GLU A 234 14.17 8.33 17.91
N THR A 235 13.72 8.06 19.13
CA THR A 235 12.29 7.81 19.41
C THR A 235 11.46 9.08 19.20
N ILE A 236 11.99 10.24 19.63
CA ILE A 236 11.34 11.53 19.42
C ILE A 236 11.31 11.90 17.94
N ASN A 237 12.41 11.69 17.21
CA ASN A 237 12.47 11.92 15.76
C ASN A 237 11.44 11.07 15.00
N LEU A 238 11.22 9.81 15.42
CA LEU A 238 10.19 8.96 14.84
C LEU A 238 8.79 9.50 15.10
N PHE A 239 8.50 10.00 16.31
CA PHE A 239 7.22 10.67 16.60
C PHE A 239 7.02 11.95 15.78
N ASP A 240 8.05 12.80 15.68
CA ASP A 240 8.01 14.02 14.86
C ASP A 240 7.73 13.67 13.39
N SER A 241 8.47 12.70 12.85
CA SER A 241 8.32 12.25 11.46
C SER A 241 6.94 11.63 11.19
N ALA A 242 6.38 10.90 12.16
CA ALA A 242 5.04 10.34 12.08
C ALA A 242 3.95 11.42 12.09
N GLU A 243 4.11 12.45 12.93
CA GLU A 243 3.20 13.60 12.99
C GLU A 243 3.22 14.43 11.69
N GLU A 244 4.40 14.67 11.12
CA GLU A 244 4.52 15.36 9.84
C GLU A 244 3.83 14.60 8.70
N LYS A 245 4.00 13.27 8.65
CA LYS A 245 3.32 12.43 7.66
C LYS A 245 1.82 12.41 7.85
N MET A 246 1.35 12.34 9.09
CA MET A 246 -0.07 12.43 9.41
C MET A 246 -0.69 13.74 8.92
N LYS A 247 -0.01 14.86 9.20
CA LYS A 247 -0.44 16.18 8.73
C LYS A 247 -0.47 16.25 7.20
N SER A 248 0.62 15.83 6.55
CA SER A 248 0.74 15.84 5.09
C SER A 248 -0.32 14.97 4.41
N ALA A 249 -0.59 13.79 4.97
CA ALA A 249 -1.62 12.89 4.48
C ALA A 249 -3.03 13.45 4.65
N THR A 250 -3.31 14.09 5.80
CA THR A 250 -4.60 14.73 6.06
C THR A 250 -4.84 15.86 5.06
N GLU A 251 -3.86 16.74 4.86
CA GLU A 251 -3.96 17.84 3.88
C GLU A 251 -4.14 17.34 2.45
N MET A 252 -3.46 16.25 2.08
CA MET A 252 -3.60 15.62 0.76
C MET A 252 -4.99 15.03 0.57
N TRP A 253 -5.47 14.27 1.56
CA TRP A 253 -6.80 13.67 1.54
C TRP A 253 -7.91 14.74 1.46
N GLU A 254 -7.81 15.81 2.24
CA GLU A 254 -8.79 16.92 2.22
C GLU A 254 -8.86 17.59 0.85
N LYS A 255 -7.71 17.80 0.18
CA LYS A 255 -7.67 18.35 -1.19
C LYS A 255 -8.32 17.42 -2.21
N LEU A 256 -8.06 16.12 -2.11
CA LEU A 256 -8.67 15.11 -2.98
C LEU A 256 -10.20 15.07 -2.80
N GLU A 257 -10.68 15.12 -1.56
CA GLU A 257 -12.12 15.18 -1.29
C GLU A 257 -12.75 16.50 -1.76
N GLU A 258 -12.06 17.63 -1.62
CA GLU A 258 -12.53 18.91 -2.15
C GLU A 258 -12.63 18.88 -3.68
N GLN A 259 -11.64 18.29 -4.36
CA GLN A 259 -11.65 18.10 -5.80
C GLN A 259 -12.80 17.19 -6.24
N ARG A 260 -13.00 16.04 -5.57
CA ARG A 260 -14.13 15.14 -5.83
C ARG A 260 -15.47 15.85 -5.69
N ALA A 261 -15.62 16.68 -4.65
CA ALA A 261 -16.83 17.46 -4.42
C ALA A 261 -17.06 18.57 -5.48
N LYS A 262 -16.00 19.11 -6.09
CA LYS A 262 -16.09 20.07 -7.20
C LYS A 262 -16.51 19.35 -8.50
N GLU A 263 -15.87 18.21 -8.81
CA GLU A 263 -16.17 17.41 -9.99
C GLU A 263 -17.61 16.87 -9.98
N ALA A 264 -18.11 16.46 -8.81
CA ALA A 264 -19.51 16.04 -8.63
C ALA A 264 -20.54 17.15 -8.91
N LYS A 265 -20.13 18.43 -8.90
CA LYS A 265 -21.00 19.58 -9.16
C LYS A 265 -20.93 20.07 -10.62
N ASP A 266 -20.04 19.54 -11.45
CA ASP A 266 -19.89 19.95 -12.85
C ASP A 266 -20.84 19.15 -13.78
N PRO A 267 -21.88 19.79 -14.35
CA PRO A 267 -22.87 19.12 -15.20
C PRO A 267 -22.31 18.63 -16.55
N ASN A 268 -21.12 19.07 -16.97
CA ASN A 268 -20.51 18.68 -18.25
C ASN A 268 -19.73 17.35 -18.13
N VAL A 269 -19.14 17.09 -16.97
CA VAL A 269 -18.44 15.83 -16.65
C VAL A 269 -19.43 14.70 -16.39
N SER A 270 -20.52 14.96 -15.65
CA SER A 270 -21.56 13.96 -15.37
C SER A 270 -22.19 13.38 -16.64
N LYS A 271 -22.39 14.19 -17.69
CA LYS A 271 -22.95 13.73 -18.98
C LYS A 271 -21.98 12.87 -19.79
N LYS A 272 -20.69 13.23 -19.81
CA LYS A 272 -19.65 12.47 -20.52
C LYS A 272 -19.38 11.12 -19.83
N GLU A 273 -19.40 11.12 -18.50
CA GLU A 273 -19.33 9.90 -17.70
C GLU A 273 -20.58 9.03 -17.88
N GLU A 274 -21.81 9.56 -17.82
CA GLU A 274 -23.04 8.77 -18.08
C GLU A 274 -23.01 8.05 -19.44
N LEU A 275 -22.50 8.73 -20.47
CA LEU A 275 -22.38 8.17 -21.83
C LEU A 275 -21.34 7.05 -21.94
N LEU A 276 -20.24 7.14 -21.18
CA LEU A 276 -19.23 6.08 -21.08
C LEU A 276 -19.69 4.94 -20.16
N LYS A 277 -20.41 5.26 -19.08
CA LYS A 277 -20.97 4.31 -18.10
C LYS A 277 -22.03 3.41 -18.71
N LYS A 278 -22.84 3.90 -19.66
CA LYS A 278 -23.81 3.06 -20.41
C LYS A 278 -23.16 1.93 -21.22
N LYS A 279 -21.85 2.01 -21.51
CA LYS A 279 -21.10 0.98 -22.25
C LYS A 279 -20.36 -0.01 -21.34
N SER A 280 -20.20 0.27 -20.05
CA SER A 280 -19.48 -0.58 -19.09
C SER A 280 -20.44 -1.13 -18.04
N LYS A 281 -20.73 -2.44 -18.10
CA LYS A 281 -21.78 -3.10 -17.29
C LYS A 281 -21.29 -3.59 -15.92
N THR A 282 -20.16 -3.09 -15.42
CA THR A 282 -19.40 -3.71 -14.31
C THR A 282 -19.11 -2.78 -13.13
N SER A 283 -19.60 -1.54 -13.12
CA SER A 283 -19.36 -0.59 -12.03
C SER A 283 -20.43 -0.71 -10.95
N THR A 284 -20.10 -1.30 -9.80
CA THR A 284 -20.89 -1.15 -8.57
C THR A 284 -20.84 0.33 -8.16
N GLU A 285 -21.94 1.06 -8.37
CA GLU A 285 -22.02 2.50 -8.07
C GLU A 285 -22.09 2.75 -6.55
N VAL A 286 -21.31 3.73 -6.08
CA VAL A 286 -21.46 4.36 -4.76
C VAL A 286 -22.22 5.67 -4.99
N SER A 287 -23.35 5.85 -4.31
CA SER A 287 -24.15 7.09 -4.38
C SER A 287 -23.36 8.29 -3.85
N GLY A 288 -23.72 9.51 -4.28
CA GLY A 288 -23.11 10.74 -3.74
C GLY A 288 -23.29 10.89 -2.22
N GLU A 289 -24.38 10.35 -1.66
CA GLU A 289 -24.62 10.27 -0.22
C GLU A 289 -23.65 9.27 0.46
N GLU A 290 -23.50 8.08 -0.12
CA GLU A 290 -22.58 7.05 0.38
C GLU A 290 -21.12 7.51 0.31
N ALA A 291 -20.74 8.25 -0.74
CA ALA A 291 -19.40 8.83 -0.86
C ALA A 291 -19.13 9.90 0.22
N ALA A 292 -20.14 10.72 0.55
CA ALA A 292 -20.02 11.70 1.62
C ALA A 292 -19.94 11.04 3.01
N GLU A 293 -20.68 9.95 3.24
CA GLU A 293 -20.57 9.14 4.46
C GLU A 293 -19.18 8.49 4.57
N GLN A 294 -18.67 7.89 3.49
CA GLN A 294 -17.31 7.33 3.45
C GLN A 294 -16.26 8.39 3.77
N ALA A 295 -16.37 9.59 3.19
CA ALA A 295 -15.46 10.69 3.49
C ALA A 295 -15.54 11.13 4.97
N ALA A 296 -16.74 11.18 5.56
CA ALA A 296 -16.90 11.49 6.98
C ALA A 296 -16.27 10.42 7.89
N VAL A 297 -16.45 9.13 7.55
CA VAL A 297 -15.82 8.00 8.25
C VAL A 297 -14.30 8.08 8.18
N MET A 298 -13.74 8.31 6.99
CA MET A 298 -12.29 8.44 6.80
C MET A 298 -11.73 9.64 7.58
N ARG A 299 -12.41 10.79 7.57
CA ARG A 299 -12.02 11.96 8.38
C ARG A 299 -11.95 11.62 9.87
N SER A 300 -12.99 10.96 10.37
CA SER A 300 -13.07 10.53 11.78
C SER A 300 -11.92 9.58 12.11
N GLN A 301 -11.64 8.61 11.25
CA GLN A 301 -10.55 7.64 11.44
C GLN A 301 -9.17 8.31 11.45
N ILE A 302 -8.90 9.25 10.53
CA ILE A 302 -7.65 10.02 10.49
C ILE A 302 -7.45 10.79 11.80
N HIS A 303 -8.48 11.50 12.27
CA HIS A 303 -8.39 12.24 13.52
C HIS A 303 -8.23 11.34 14.74
N LEU A 304 -8.93 10.21 14.80
CA LEU A 304 -8.78 9.25 15.89
C LEU A 304 -7.34 8.73 15.96
N PHE A 305 -6.81 8.36 14.79
CA PHE A 305 -5.47 7.82 14.69
C PHE A 305 -4.40 8.88 15.06
N TRP A 306 -4.54 10.10 14.57
CA TRP A 306 -3.67 11.23 14.96
C TRP A 306 -3.74 11.50 16.47
N GLY A 307 -4.94 11.51 17.05
CA GLY A 307 -5.11 11.69 18.50
C GLY A 307 -4.38 10.62 19.30
N ASN A 308 -4.50 9.35 18.91
CA ASN A 308 -3.80 8.24 19.58
C ASN A 308 -2.28 8.38 19.51
N MET A 309 -1.75 8.80 18.36
CA MET A 309 -0.32 9.03 18.20
C MET A 309 0.20 10.11 19.14
N LEU A 310 -0.50 11.24 19.22
CA LEU A 310 -0.16 12.35 20.11
C LEU A 310 -0.29 11.98 21.59
N PHE A 311 -1.31 11.19 21.94
CA PHE A 311 -1.52 10.70 23.30
C PHE A 311 -0.41 9.74 23.76
N GLU A 312 0.01 8.81 22.90
CA GLU A 312 1.13 7.92 23.21
C GLU A 312 2.45 8.69 23.30
N ARG A 313 2.70 9.64 22.38
CA ARG A 313 3.84 10.57 22.47
C ARG A 313 3.85 11.33 23.79
N SER A 314 2.70 11.87 24.23
CA SER A 314 2.61 12.61 25.49
C SER A 314 2.94 11.72 26.69
N GLN A 315 2.55 10.44 26.68
CA GLN A 315 2.91 9.51 27.73
C GLN A 315 4.43 9.28 27.81
N VAL A 316 5.09 9.10 26.66
CA VAL A 316 6.54 8.92 26.58
C VAL A 316 7.26 10.16 27.08
N GLU A 317 6.90 11.34 26.56
CA GLU A 317 7.52 12.61 26.95
C GLU A 317 7.31 12.95 28.44
N CYS A 318 6.13 12.64 28.99
CA CYS A 318 5.82 12.77 30.42
C CYS A 318 6.76 11.92 31.29
N LYS A 319 6.93 10.63 30.94
CA LYS A 319 7.84 9.72 31.68
C LYS A 319 9.31 10.10 31.53
N LEU A 320 9.68 10.78 30.45
CA LEU A 320 11.02 11.33 30.23
C LEU A 320 11.24 12.72 30.86
N GLY A 321 10.21 13.33 31.45
CA GLY A 321 10.29 14.67 32.02
C GLY A 321 10.43 15.80 30.98
N LEU A 322 10.06 15.56 29.73
CA LEU A 322 10.12 16.54 28.63
C LEU A 322 8.94 17.52 28.70
N THR A 323 9.16 18.81 28.49
CA THR A 323 8.12 19.83 28.67
C THR A 323 7.01 19.84 27.60
N GLY A 324 7.22 19.15 26.47
CA GLY A 324 6.29 19.09 25.35
C GLY A 324 5.01 18.28 25.61
N TRP A 325 5.01 17.39 26.61
CA TRP A 325 3.95 16.38 26.77
C TRP A 325 2.56 16.98 26.92
N LYS A 326 2.42 18.11 27.63
CA LYS A 326 1.11 18.75 27.87
C LYS A 326 0.48 19.23 26.57
N LYS A 327 1.28 19.88 25.72
CA LYS A 327 0.82 20.38 24.42
C LYS A 327 0.38 19.21 23.53
N ASN A 328 1.14 18.12 23.53
CA ASN A 328 0.79 16.92 22.77
C ASN A 328 -0.51 16.29 23.29
N LEU A 329 -0.70 16.23 24.62
CA LEU A 329 -1.92 15.73 25.24
C LEU A 329 -3.15 16.60 24.90
N ASP A 330 -3.02 17.92 25.00
CA ASP A 330 -4.09 18.88 24.68
C ASP A 330 -4.49 18.75 23.20
N THR A 331 -3.49 18.65 22.31
CA THR A 331 -3.72 18.45 20.87
C THR A 331 -4.37 17.09 20.60
N ALA A 332 -3.98 16.03 21.31
CA ALA A 332 -4.63 14.71 21.20
C ALA A 332 -6.13 14.79 21.55
N VAL A 333 -6.48 15.50 22.62
CA VAL A 333 -7.88 15.72 23.03
C VAL A 333 -8.67 16.47 21.95
N GLU A 334 -8.09 17.50 21.34
CA GLU A 334 -8.71 18.20 20.22
C GLU A 334 -8.96 17.25 19.03
N ARG A 335 -8.00 16.39 18.70
CA ARG A 335 -8.16 15.38 17.64
C ARG A 335 -9.23 14.36 17.97
N PHE A 336 -9.33 13.86 19.21
CA PHE A 336 -10.42 12.97 19.62
C PHE A 336 -11.80 13.61 19.47
N LYS A 337 -11.93 14.90 19.81
CA LYS A 337 -13.18 15.65 19.59
C LYS A 337 -13.54 15.74 18.10
N LEU A 338 -12.55 16.05 17.25
CA LEU A 338 -12.75 16.07 15.79
C LEU A 338 -13.10 14.69 15.22
N ALA A 339 -12.61 13.61 15.84
CA ALA A 339 -12.97 12.25 15.49
C ALA A 339 -14.41 11.87 15.90
N GLY A 340 -15.07 12.67 16.74
CA GLY A 340 -16.40 12.40 17.28
C GLY A 340 -16.41 11.51 18.53
N ALA A 341 -15.28 11.41 19.25
CA ALA A 341 -15.22 10.67 20.51
C ALA A 341 -16.07 11.35 21.60
N SER A 342 -16.70 10.54 22.47
CA SER A 342 -17.53 11.07 23.55
C SER A 342 -16.68 11.69 24.67
N GLU A 343 -17.24 12.66 25.41
CA GLU A 343 -16.54 13.25 26.56
C GLU A 343 -16.19 12.21 27.64
N VAL A 344 -17.01 11.16 27.76
CA VAL A 344 -16.78 10.05 28.71
C VAL A 344 -15.55 9.24 28.30
N ASP A 345 -15.43 8.92 27.01
CA ASP A 345 -14.27 8.17 26.49
C ASP A 345 -12.99 8.99 26.63
N ILE A 346 -13.04 10.28 26.27
CA ILE A 346 -11.91 11.21 26.42
C ILE A 346 -11.50 11.31 27.90
N SER A 347 -12.46 11.45 28.83
CA SER A 347 -12.17 11.50 30.26
C SER A 347 -11.51 10.23 30.76
N THR A 348 -11.93 9.07 30.25
CA THR A 348 -11.36 7.76 30.60
C THR A 348 -9.92 7.64 30.13
N VAL A 349 -9.64 8.03 28.88
CA VAL A 349 -8.27 8.04 28.32
C VAL A 349 -7.37 8.99 29.11
N LEU A 350 -7.84 10.19 29.46
CA LEU A 350 -7.08 11.15 30.24
C LEU A 350 -6.73 10.63 31.64
N LYS A 351 -7.65 9.94 32.32
CA LYS A 351 -7.37 9.34 33.64
C LYS A 351 -6.21 8.34 33.60
N ASN A 352 -6.04 7.64 32.47
CA ASN A 352 -4.99 6.65 32.29
C ASN A 352 -3.62 7.25 31.93
N HIS A 353 -3.53 8.56 31.72
CA HIS A 353 -2.27 9.22 31.39
C HIS A 353 -1.28 9.21 32.57
N CYS A 354 0.02 9.01 32.30
CA CYS A 354 1.08 8.91 33.32
C CYS A 354 1.12 10.08 34.31
N SER A 355 0.79 11.29 33.87
CA SER A 355 0.76 12.49 34.72
C SER A 355 -0.22 12.37 35.89
N ASN A 356 -1.21 11.48 35.78
CA ASN A 356 -2.22 11.27 36.82
C ASN A 356 -1.84 10.13 37.78
N ALA A 357 -0.95 9.22 37.38
CA ALA A 357 -0.47 8.13 38.25
C ALA A 357 0.35 8.69 39.43
N GLU A 358 1.18 9.71 39.19
CA GLU A 358 1.94 10.40 40.24
C GLU A 358 1.03 11.12 41.25
N THR A 359 -0.13 11.65 40.81
CA THR A 359 -1.11 12.24 41.71
C THR A 359 -1.85 11.22 42.57
N VAL A 360 -2.08 10.00 42.07
CA VAL A 360 -2.74 8.93 42.84
C VAL A 360 -1.79 8.34 43.88
N GLU A 361 -0.51 8.08 43.54
CA GLU A 361 0.50 7.65 44.52
C GLU A 361 0.75 8.71 45.62
N ASN A 362 0.71 10.01 45.27
CA ASN A 362 0.81 11.08 46.28
C ASN A 362 -0.46 11.21 47.13
N MET A 363 -1.63 10.84 46.62
CA MET A 363 -2.86 10.82 47.41
C MET A 363 -2.89 9.61 48.36
N GLU A 364 -2.43 8.43 47.91
CA GLU A 364 -2.31 7.23 48.75
C GLU A 364 -1.31 7.43 49.88
N LYS A 365 -0.13 8.01 49.61
CA LYS A 365 0.84 8.39 50.66
C LYS A 365 0.33 9.42 51.66
N LYS A 366 -0.68 10.23 51.29
CA LYS A 366 -1.26 11.24 52.18
C LYS A 366 -2.39 10.69 53.06
N VAL A 367 -2.91 9.51 52.75
CA VAL A 367 -3.96 8.83 53.53
C VAL A 367 -3.35 7.91 54.59
N GLU A 368 -2.09 7.48 54.44
CA GLU A 368 -1.40 6.59 55.40
C GLU A 368 -0.81 7.29 56.64
N ASP A 369 -0.94 8.61 56.80
CA ASP A 369 -0.39 9.32 57.96
C ASP A 369 -1.48 9.94 58.87
N PRO A 370 -2.19 9.14 59.71
CA PRO A 370 -2.93 9.67 60.83
C PRO A 370 -1.97 9.85 62.02
N SER A 371 -1.49 11.09 62.21
CA SER A 371 -0.84 11.50 63.45
C SER A 371 -1.76 11.21 64.66
N PRO A 372 -1.29 10.58 65.75
CA PRO A 372 -2.13 10.29 66.90
C PRO A 372 -2.35 11.57 67.71
N ALA A 373 -3.55 12.12 67.61
CA ALA A 373 -4.02 13.19 68.48
C ALA A 373 -4.06 12.71 69.94
N ALA A 374 -3.42 13.49 70.80
CA ALA A 374 -3.36 13.33 72.24
C ALA A 374 -4.76 13.16 72.86
N ILE A 375 -4.94 12.09 73.63
CA ILE A 375 -6.04 11.99 74.61
C ILE A 375 -5.44 12.26 75.98
N SER A 376 -5.60 13.49 76.43
CA SER A 376 -5.56 13.84 77.84
C SER A 376 -6.83 13.34 78.52
N LYS A 377 -6.70 12.41 79.46
CA LYS A 377 -7.67 12.24 80.55
C LYS A 377 -6.89 12.09 81.85
N GLY A 378 -6.96 13.13 82.67
CA GLY A 378 -6.69 13.01 84.09
C GLY A 378 -7.80 12.23 84.76
N ASP A 379 -7.43 11.48 85.79
CA ASP A 379 -8.35 11.13 86.87
C ASP A 379 -7.54 11.06 88.16
N ASP A 380 -7.88 11.95 89.08
CA ASP A 380 -7.33 12.09 90.43
C ASP A 380 -8.20 11.30 91.42
N GLY A 381 -7.56 10.49 92.26
CA GLY A 381 -8.00 10.09 93.63
C GLY A 381 -9.18 9.11 93.73
N ASP A 382 -9.40 8.36 94.82
CA ASP A 382 -8.71 8.04 96.08
C ASP A 382 -9.60 6.98 96.79
N GLN A 383 -9.07 6.33 97.84
CA GLN A 383 -9.75 5.50 98.89
C GLN A 383 -10.08 4.04 98.53
N SER A 384 -9.78 3.01 99.33
CA SER A 384 -9.14 2.82 100.66
C SER A 384 -8.50 1.43 100.71
#